data_AF-A0A243SER9-F1
#
_entry.id   AF-A0A243SER9-F1
#
_cell.length_a   1.000
_cell.length_b   1.000
_cell.length_c   1.000
_cell.angle_alpha   90.00
_cell.angle_beta   90.00
_cell.angle_gamma   90.00
#
_symmetry.space_group_name_H-M   'P 1'
#
loop_
_entity.id
_entity.type
_entity.pdbx_description
1 polymer ?
#
loop_
_entity_poly.entity_id
_entity_poly.type
_entity_poly.pdbx_seq_one_letter_code
_entity_poly.pdbx_strand_id
1 'polypeptide(L)'
;MARVKKNKATPNLNPVFFWDFDIDAMDFERAYKTIIARIVERGGQEEIDEIVRFYGLEKVVKAIRDEIYFLPNYAIDKALELFPELKKEEMYCYLNRKDKPYHWI
;
A
#
# COMPACT_ATOMS: atom_id res chain seq x y z
N MET A 1 -27.34 17.94 -0.90
CA MET A 1 -27.50 16.55 -0.40
C MET A 1 -26.26 16.19 0.41
N ALA A 2 -26.39 16.05 1.73
CA ALA A 2 -25.28 15.70 2.59
C ALA A 2 -24.89 14.23 2.35
N ARG A 3 -23.65 14.00 1.93
CA ARG A 3 -23.10 12.66 1.75
C ARG A 3 -22.98 12.03 3.14
N VAL A 4 -23.76 10.98 3.40
CA VAL A 4 -23.71 10.21 4.65
C VAL A 4 -22.26 9.74 4.83
N LYS A 5 -21.55 10.31 5.82
CA LYS A 5 -20.24 9.82 6.26
C LYS A 5 -20.50 8.45 6.89
N LYS A 6 -20.22 7.36 6.15
CA LYS A 6 -20.00 6.06 6.79
C LYS A 6 -18.83 6.28 7.76
N ASN A 7 -19.07 6.14 9.06
CA ASN A 7 -18.04 6.13 10.09
C ASN A 7 -17.15 4.90 9.88
N LYS A 8 -16.25 4.95 8.90
CA LYS A 8 -15.04 4.15 8.96
C LYS A 8 -14.11 4.89 9.91
N ALA A 9 -13.88 4.31 11.07
CA ALA A 9 -12.91 4.81 12.03
C ALA A 9 -11.57 5.06 11.33
N THR A 10 -11.01 6.26 11.47
CA THR A 10 -9.70 6.67 10.94
C THR A 10 -8.66 5.57 11.15
N PRO A 11 -7.79 5.28 10.15
CA PRO A 11 -6.76 4.28 10.34
C PRO A 11 -5.72 4.79 11.35
N ASN A 12 -5.27 3.92 12.23
CA ASN A 12 -4.22 4.19 13.20
C ASN A 12 -2.84 3.99 12.56
N LEU A 13 -2.39 4.97 11.78
CA LEU A 13 -1.11 4.91 11.09
C LEU A 13 -0.04 5.67 11.86
N ASN A 14 1.13 5.06 12.06
CA ASN A 14 2.26 5.74 12.69
C ASN A 14 2.84 6.80 11.73
N PRO A 15 2.88 8.09 12.12
CA PRO A 15 3.40 9.17 11.27
C PRO A 15 4.84 8.97 10.78
N VAL A 16 5.65 8.14 11.46
CA VAL A 16 7.03 7.84 11.05
C VAL A 16 7.13 7.29 9.62
N PHE A 17 6.11 6.57 9.13
CA PHE A 17 6.08 6.02 7.77
C PHE A 17 5.70 7.07 6.70
N PHE A 18 5.26 8.24 7.14
CA PHE A 18 4.69 9.31 6.33
C PHE A 18 5.37 10.66 6.60
N TRP A 19 6.66 10.66 6.98
CA TRP A 19 7.40 11.87 7.39
C TRP A 19 7.42 13.02 6.35
N ASP A 20 7.15 12.71 5.08
CA ASP A 20 7.04 13.62 3.93
C ASP A 20 5.60 14.01 3.56
N PHE A 21 4.60 13.49 4.28
CA PHE A 21 3.19 13.81 4.09
C PHE A 21 2.61 14.51 5.32
N ASP A 22 1.70 15.46 5.07
CA ASP A 22 0.78 15.93 6.10
C ASP A 22 -0.32 14.87 6.31
N ILE A 23 -0.08 13.97 7.27
CA ILE A 23 -0.99 12.85 7.57
C ILE A 23 -2.33 13.33 8.12
N ASP A 24 -2.36 14.48 8.81
CA ASP A 24 -3.56 15.05 9.41
C ASP A 24 -4.50 15.62 8.34
N ALA A 25 -3.94 16.14 7.24
CA ALA A 25 -4.69 16.61 6.08
C ALA A 25 -5.01 15.50 5.04
N MET A 26 -4.53 14.28 5.23
CA MET A 26 -4.64 13.22 4.23
C MET A 26 -6.05 12.63 4.15
N ASP A 27 -6.63 12.61 2.95
CA ASP A 27 -7.85 11.83 2.67
C ASP A 27 -7.48 10.35 2.50
N PHE A 28 -7.59 9.58 3.58
CA PHE A 28 -7.22 8.15 3.61
C PHE A 28 -7.94 7.31 2.55
N GLU A 29 -9.20 7.62 2.21
CA GLU A 29 -9.93 6.86 1.19
C GLU A 29 -9.41 7.14 -0.22
N ARG A 30 -8.98 8.38 -0.50
CA ARG A 30 -8.37 8.75 -1.80
C ARG A 30 -6.92 8.34 -1.90
N ALA A 31 -6.17 8.40 -0.79
CA ALA A 31 -4.73 8.16 -0.74
C ALA A 31 -4.36 6.67 -0.52
N TYR A 32 -5.33 5.76 -0.55
CA TYR A 32 -5.14 4.34 -0.20
C TYR A 32 -3.95 3.68 -0.90
N LYS A 33 -3.70 3.94 -2.20
CA LYS A 33 -2.54 3.37 -2.92
C LYS A 33 -1.21 3.79 -2.32
N THR A 34 -1.08 5.08 -1.98
CA THR A 34 0.13 5.63 -1.34
C THR A 34 0.32 5.03 0.04
N ILE A 35 -0.76 4.95 0.82
CA ILE A 35 -0.73 4.39 2.18
C ILE A 35 -0.33 2.91 2.16
N ILE A 36 -0.98 2.10 1.33
CA ILE A 36 -0.69 0.67 1.20
C ILE A 36 0.75 0.46 0.73
N ALA A 37 1.20 1.18 -0.30
CA ALA A 37 2.58 1.09 -0.77
C ALA A 37 3.60 1.43 0.33
N ARG A 38 3.35 2.51 1.10
CA ARG A 38 4.21 2.92 2.21
C ARG A 38 4.31 1.89 3.31
N ILE A 39 3.17 1.34 3.73
CA ILE A 39 3.13 0.35 4.79
C ILE A 39 3.75 -0.98 4.34
N VAL A 40 3.49 -1.44 3.11
CA VAL A 40 4.15 -2.63 2.56
C VAL A 40 5.67 -2.42 2.52
N GLU A 41 6.14 -1.26 2.08
CA GLU A 41 7.58 -0.95 2.02
C GLU A 41 8.22 -0.88 3.41
N ARG A 42 7.61 -0.16 4.37
CA ARG A 42 8.29 0.28 5.59
C ARG A 42 7.71 -0.24 6.92
N GLY A 43 6.43 -0.60 6.94
CA GLY A 43 5.70 -1.02 8.16
C GLY A 43 5.99 -2.45 8.59
N GLY A 44 5.54 -2.84 9.78
CA GLY A 44 5.58 -4.22 10.28
C GLY A 44 4.24 -4.95 10.10
N GLN A 45 4.10 -6.09 10.78
CA GLN A 45 2.84 -6.85 10.81
C GLN A 45 1.68 -6.01 11.35
N GLU A 46 1.92 -5.22 12.41
CA GLU A 46 0.89 -4.39 13.04
C GLU A 46 0.30 -3.36 12.07
N GLU A 47 1.14 -2.66 11.29
CA GLU A 47 0.65 -1.71 10.30
C GLU A 47 -0.06 -2.40 9.13
N ILE A 48 0.40 -3.60 8.74
CA ILE A 48 -0.25 -4.40 7.70
C ILE A 48 -1.66 -4.81 8.15
N ASP A 49 -1.79 -5.29 9.37
CA ASP A 49 -3.08 -5.66 9.97
C ASP A 49 -4.01 -4.44 10.02
N GLU A 50 -3.48 -3.26 10.33
CA GLU A 50 -4.24 -2.02 10.38
C GLU A 50 -4.78 -1.58 9.00
N ILE A 51 -3.95 -1.61 7.94
CA ILE A 51 -4.43 -1.27 6.60
C ILE A 51 -5.44 -2.32 6.09
N VAL A 52 -5.30 -3.59 6.46
CA VAL A 52 -6.26 -4.65 6.14
C VAL A 52 -7.56 -4.45 6.89
N ARG A 53 -7.53 -4.10 8.18
CA ARG A 53 -8.71 -3.77 8.99
C ARG A 53 -9.47 -2.58 8.41
N PHE A 54 -8.76 -1.53 7.96
CA PHE A 54 -9.37 -0.30 7.49
C PHE A 54 -9.88 -0.36 6.04
N TYR A 55 -9.07 -0.88 5.10
CA TYR A 55 -9.43 -0.95 3.68
C TYR A 55 -10.13 -2.24 3.28
N GLY A 56 -9.93 -3.32 4.03
CA GLY A 56 -10.32 -4.68 3.68
C GLY A 56 -9.24 -5.40 2.87
N LEU A 57 -9.07 -6.70 3.13
CA LEU A 57 -8.06 -7.55 2.49
C LEU A 57 -8.14 -7.47 0.96
N GLU A 58 -9.33 -7.62 0.38
CA GLU A 58 -9.53 -7.58 -1.07
C GLU A 58 -9.02 -6.27 -1.71
N LYS A 59 -9.27 -5.13 -1.05
CA LYS A 59 -8.81 -3.82 -1.54
C LYS A 59 -7.30 -3.69 -1.42
N VAL A 60 -6.70 -4.19 -0.35
CA VAL A 60 -5.24 -4.18 -0.15
C VAL A 60 -4.55 -5.03 -1.20
N VAL A 61 -4.97 -6.29 -1.36
CA VAL A 61 -4.39 -7.23 -2.33
C VAL A 61 -4.56 -6.71 -3.76
N LYS A 62 -5.74 -6.19 -4.11
CA LYS A 62 -5.97 -5.57 -5.42
C LYS A 62 -5.05 -4.37 -5.66
N ALA A 63 -4.87 -3.49 -4.68
CA ALA A 63 -3.99 -2.34 -4.84
C ALA A 63 -2.53 -2.77 -5.08
N ILE A 64 -2.05 -3.75 -4.33
CA ILE A 64 -0.69 -4.31 -4.47
C ILE A 64 -0.50 -4.99 -5.83
N ARG A 65 -1.49 -5.76 -6.28
CA ARG A 65 -1.42 -6.48 -7.56
C ARG A 65 -1.56 -5.56 -8.76
N ASP A 66 -2.60 -4.72 -8.79
CA ASP A 66 -3.06 -4.12 -10.05
C ASP A 66 -2.75 -2.62 -10.16
N GLU A 67 -2.55 -1.90 -9.05
CA GLU A 67 -2.67 -0.43 -9.04
C GLU A 67 -1.42 0.32 -8.61
N ILE A 68 -0.55 -0.30 -7.80
CA ILE A 68 0.70 0.31 -7.37
C ILE A 68 1.74 0.22 -8.49
N TYR A 69 2.23 1.38 -8.91
CA TYR A 69 3.15 1.52 -10.06
C TYR A 69 4.60 1.12 -9.73
N PHE A 70 5.01 1.26 -8.47
CA PHE A 70 6.38 1.01 -8.02
C PHE A 70 6.40 0.51 -6.57
N LEU A 71 7.22 -0.53 -6.33
CA LEU A 71 7.66 -1.01 -5.02
C LEU A 71 9.10 -1.49 -5.15
N PRO A 72 10.04 -1.19 -4.26
CA PRO A 72 11.39 -1.76 -4.33
C PRO A 72 11.35 -3.31 -4.22
N ASN A 73 12.39 -4.00 -4.69
CA ASN A 73 12.39 -5.48 -4.74
C ASN A 73 12.13 -6.11 -3.37
N TYR A 74 12.78 -5.61 -2.31
CA TYR A 74 12.56 -6.10 -0.95
C TYR A 74 11.10 -5.92 -0.48
N ALA A 75 10.39 -4.89 -0.95
CA ALA A 75 8.99 -4.67 -0.62
C ALA A 75 8.06 -5.60 -1.41
N ILE A 76 8.44 -5.98 -2.62
CA ILE A 76 7.75 -7.04 -3.37
C ILE A 76 7.90 -8.37 -2.65
N ASP A 77 9.14 -8.76 -2.29
CA ASP A 77 9.40 -10.02 -1.60
C ASP A 77 8.59 -10.10 -0.29
N LYS A 78 8.62 -9.02 0.50
CA LYS A 78 7.80 -8.89 1.71
C LYS A 78 6.30 -8.95 1.44
N ALA A 79 5.80 -8.36 0.34
CA ALA A 79 4.39 -8.47 -0.02
C ALA A 79 3.99 -9.92 -0.33
N LEU A 80 4.86 -10.70 -0.98
CA LEU A 80 4.62 -12.13 -1.25
C LEU A 80 4.64 -12.97 0.03
N GLU A 81 5.49 -12.62 1.01
CA GLU A 81 5.52 -13.27 2.32
C GLU A 81 4.23 -13.01 3.12
N LEU A 82 3.72 -11.78 3.09
CA LEU A 82 2.53 -11.36 3.84
C LEU A 82 1.20 -11.77 3.18
N PHE A 83 1.18 -11.87 1.84
CA PHE A 83 -0.01 -12.19 1.05
C PHE A 83 0.30 -13.33 0.08
N PRO A 84 0.22 -14.60 0.53
CA PRO A 84 0.59 -15.77 -0.27
C PRO A 84 -0.24 -15.97 -1.56
N GLU A 85 -1.38 -15.28 -1.69
CA GLU A 85 -2.19 -15.26 -2.92
C GLU A 85 -1.61 -14.37 -4.03
N LEU A 86 -0.59 -13.57 -3.73
CA LEU A 86 0.10 -12.76 -4.72
C LEU A 86 1.17 -13.56 -5.46
N LYS A 87 1.35 -13.22 -6.73
CA LYS A 87 2.49 -13.66 -7.54
C LYS A 87 3.13 -12.43 -8.14
N LYS A 88 4.46 -12.34 -8.07
CA LYS A 88 5.18 -11.17 -8.62
C LYS A 88 4.90 -10.98 -10.11
N GLU A 89 4.69 -12.05 -10.87
CA GLU A 89 4.36 -12.02 -12.29
C GLU A 89 2.99 -11.38 -12.60
N GLU A 90 2.14 -11.20 -11.58
CA GLU A 90 0.84 -10.55 -11.69
C GLU A 90 0.88 -9.10 -11.16
N MET A 91 1.98 -8.68 -10.52
CA MET A 91 2.10 -7.36 -9.90
C MET A 91 2.48 -6.28 -10.91
N TYR A 92 1.67 -5.24 -11.02
CA TYR A 92 1.88 -4.11 -11.94
C TYR A 92 3.25 -3.45 -11.73
N CYS A 93 3.66 -3.22 -10.48
CA CYS A 93 4.97 -2.65 -10.15
C CYS A 93 6.16 -3.52 -10.56
N TYR A 94 5.99 -4.85 -10.62
CA TYR A 94 7.02 -5.77 -11.08
C TYR A 94 7.09 -5.76 -12.61
N LEU A 95 5.95 -5.98 -13.28
CA LEU A 95 5.85 -6.00 -14.73
C LEU A 95 6.32 -4.69 -15.38
N ASN A 96 6.02 -3.55 -14.74
CA ASN A 96 6.47 -2.25 -15.20
C ASN A 96 8.00 -2.07 -15.19
N ARG A 97 8.74 -2.89 -14.44
CA ARG A 97 10.21 -2.79 -14.29
C ARG A 97 11.00 -3.97 -14.82
N LYS A 98 10.37 -5.14 -15.01
CA LYS A 98 11.03 -6.41 -15.36
C LYS A 98 12.11 -6.29 -16.44
N ASP A 99 11.86 -5.48 -17.47
CA ASP A 99 12.75 -5.33 -18.63
C ASP A 99 13.43 -3.95 -18.70
N LYS A 100 13.41 -3.17 -17.60
CA LYS A 100 14.02 -1.84 -17.53
C LYS A 100 15.36 -1.92 -16.80
N PRO A 101 16.46 -1.40 -17.38
CA PRO A 101 17.73 -1.32 -16.66
C PRO A 101 17.58 -0.47 -15.40
N TYR A 102 18.19 -0.92 -14.30
CA TYR A 102 18.41 -0.09 -13.12
C TYR A 102 19.44 0.98 -13.47
N HIS A 103 18.98 2.10 -13.98
CA HIS A 103 19.78 3.32 -13.96
C HIS A 103 19.70 3.88 -12.54
N TRP A 104 20.73 3.57 -11.75
CA TRP A 104 21.01 4.33 -10.55
C TRP A 104 21.24 5.78 -10.95
N ILE A 105 20.66 6.71 -10.19
CA ILE A 105 21.22 8.07 -10.08
C ILE A 105 22.54 7.94 -9.35
#